data_AF-A0A9P5TUQ5-F1
#
_entry.id   AF-A0A9P5TUQ5-F1
#
_cell.length_a   1.000
_cell.length_b   1.000
_cell.length_c   1.000
_cell.angle_alpha   90.00
_cell.angle_beta   90.00
_cell.angle_gamma   90.00
#
_symmetry.space_group_name_H-M   'P 1'
#
loop_
_entity.id
_entity.type
_entity.pdbx_description
1 polymer ?
#
loop_
_entity_poly.entity_id
_entity_poly.type
_entity_poly.pdbx_seq_one_letter_code
_entity_poly.pdbx_strand_id
1 'polypeptide(L)'
;MSELLQLLELLRCNADALNTLTLGKVFRFVTYAARLKDDILLPQPATLSHSIAPELLPRTVIHFLSTACDISVQTTERCWSILKDLIWSSNDFAPEGSNFEACERVFLAHGHTFGLLPRSIYPSQSHCLNPNCQRNQKGLALKKAEQRQAVLYTLDNGPLPVLPLLMFKYNTERRMNYHYNFYVQGGRRVYYDDTKIPDIIQVGEHQFIERKVIELWITLMVVSWTSATNCARFYNSALSGNRKPPSGWTFGFTLDSDHVWNGFMILSLLEDLVPRKQVLSVLHTGLDQDQYKEAMQVRNRRMRLYSQPEKNQAQLIDCREM
;
A
#
# COMPACT_ATOMS: atom_id res chain seq x y z
N MET A 1 -20.08 10.65 13.02
CA MET A 1 -20.78 11.13 14.24
C MET A 1 -20.98 10.02 15.26
N SER A 2 -21.31 8.79 14.86
CA SER A 2 -21.42 7.62 15.76
C SER A 2 -20.12 7.31 16.51
N GLU A 3 -18.96 7.36 15.84
CA GLU A 3 -17.67 7.01 16.45
C GLU A 3 -17.22 8.00 17.53
N LEU A 4 -17.50 9.29 17.36
CA LEU A 4 -17.23 10.31 18.38
C LEU A 4 -18.11 10.08 19.61
N LEU A 5 -19.38 9.73 19.42
CA LEU A 5 -20.28 9.40 20.54
C LEU A 5 -19.80 8.14 21.28
N GLN A 6 -19.37 7.12 20.55
CA GLN A 6 -18.78 5.91 21.14
C GLN A 6 -17.49 6.21 21.91
N LEU A 7 -16.61 7.06 21.36
CA LEU A 7 -15.40 7.51 22.06
C LEU A 7 -15.76 8.24 23.37
N LEU A 8 -16.67 9.21 23.31
CA LEU A 8 -17.10 9.97 24.49
C LEU A 8 -17.74 9.07 25.54
N GLU A 9 -18.51 8.06 25.13
CA GLU A 9 -19.10 7.07 26.02
C GLU A 9 -18.03 6.19 26.69
N LEU A 10 -17.05 5.70 25.93
CA LEU A 10 -15.92 4.94 26.48
C LEU A 10 -15.10 5.77 27.47
N LEU A 11 -14.86 7.05 27.16
CA LEU A 11 -14.18 7.98 28.06
C LEU A 11 -14.99 8.22 29.33
N ARG A 12 -16.32 8.35 29.23
CA ARG A 12 -17.22 8.53 30.38
C ARG A 12 -17.20 7.32 31.30
N CYS A 13 -17.34 6.11 30.75
CA CYS A 13 -17.36 4.87 31.51
C CYS A 13 -16.00 4.51 32.13
N ASN A 14 -14.91 5.12 31.65
CA ASN A 14 -13.55 4.86 32.12
C ASN A 14 -12.88 6.15 32.63
N ALA A 15 -13.65 7.10 33.16
CA ALA A 15 -13.13 8.40 33.59
C ALA A 15 -11.98 8.26 34.61
N ASP A 16 -12.11 7.35 35.58
CA ASP A 16 -11.09 7.09 36.61
C ASP A 16 -9.78 6.53 36.02
N ALA A 17 -9.89 5.87 34.86
CA ALA A 17 -8.76 5.27 34.17
C ALA A 17 -7.95 6.26 33.32
N LEU A 18 -8.63 7.32 32.85
CA LEU A 18 -8.11 8.24 31.84
C LEU A 18 -8.10 9.70 32.34
N ASN A 19 -8.42 9.94 33.61
CA ASN A 19 -8.47 11.28 34.23
C ASN A 19 -7.16 12.08 34.14
N THR A 20 -6.03 11.40 33.93
CA THR A 20 -4.71 12.03 33.73
C THR A 20 -4.44 12.44 32.28
N LEU A 21 -5.33 12.08 31.34
CA LEU A 21 -5.17 12.37 29.92
C LEU A 21 -5.99 13.56 29.48
N THR A 22 -5.34 14.46 28.76
CA THR A 22 -6.05 15.48 27.98
C THR A 22 -6.73 14.83 26.77
N LEU A 23 -7.83 15.43 26.31
CA LEU A 23 -8.52 14.99 25.10
C LEU A 23 -7.58 14.94 23.88
N GLY A 24 -6.64 15.89 23.78
CA GLY A 24 -5.63 15.90 22.72
C GLY A 24 -4.71 14.66 22.74
N LYS A 25 -4.34 14.16 23.92
CA LYS A 25 -3.53 12.93 24.05
C LYS A 25 -4.33 11.69 23.64
N VAL A 26 -5.62 11.64 23.97
CA VAL A 26 -6.52 10.55 23.53
C VAL A 26 -6.62 10.52 22.00
N PHE A 27 -6.89 11.67 21.36
CA PHE A 27 -6.96 11.73 19.89
C PHE A 27 -5.65 11.31 19.23
N ARG A 28 -4.50 11.78 19.72
CA ARG A 28 -3.20 11.33 19.23
C ARG A 28 -3.03 9.82 19.34
N PHE A 29 -3.38 9.25 20.49
CA PHE A 29 -3.28 7.81 20.71
C PHE A 29 -4.11 7.02 19.70
N VAL A 30 -5.38 7.37 19.56
CA VAL A 30 -6.31 6.70 18.64
C VAL A 30 -5.82 6.84 17.19
N THR A 31 -5.43 8.05 16.78
CA THR A 31 -4.90 8.33 15.44
C THR A 31 -3.64 7.54 15.11
N TYR A 32 -2.67 7.48 16.03
CA TYR A 32 -1.41 6.78 15.77
C TYR A 32 -1.59 5.26 15.83
N ALA A 33 -2.38 4.75 16.78
CA ALA A 33 -2.66 3.32 16.89
C ALA A 33 -3.45 2.80 15.68
N ALA A 34 -4.41 3.57 15.16
CA ALA A 34 -5.19 3.19 13.97
C ALA A 34 -4.34 2.97 12.72
N ARG A 35 -3.15 3.60 12.63
CA ARG A 35 -2.19 3.41 11.53
C ARG A 35 -1.30 2.19 11.69
N LEU A 36 -1.22 1.64 12.88
CA LEU A 36 -0.33 0.54 13.23
C LEU A 36 -1.04 -0.82 13.24
N LYS A 37 -2.28 -0.94 12.73
CA LYS A 37 -3.05 -2.19 12.81
C LYS A 37 -2.27 -3.39 12.26
N ASP A 38 -1.65 -3.24 11.09
CA ASP A 38 -0.88 -4.31 10.47
C ASP A 38 0.44 -4.58 11.22
N ASP A 39 1.11 -3.54 11.72
CA ASP A 39 2.31 -3.65 12.56
C ASP A 39 1.99 -4.33 13.91
N ILE A 40 0.79 -4.10 14.44
CA ILE A 40 0.25 -4.73 15.65
C ILE A 40 -0.08 -6.20 15.40
N LEU A 41 -0.65 -6.54 14.23
CA LEU A 41 -1.04 -7.90 13.85
C LEU A 41 0.12 -8.80 13.48
N LEU A 42 1.16 -8.26 12.84
CA LEU A 42 2.28 -9.04 12.31
C LEU A 42 2.96 -9.95 13.36
N PRO A 43 3.27 -9.50 14.59
CA PRO A 43 3.86 -10.36 15.62
C PRO A 43 2.85 -11.24 16.38
N GLN A 44 1.55 -11.11 16.11
CA GLN A 44 0.52 -11.91 16.78
C GLN A 44 0.48 -13.36 16.26
N PRO A 45 -0.09 -14.29 17.03
CA PRO A 45 -0.31 -15.66 16.57
C PRO A 45 -1.04 -15.72 15.21
N ALA A 46 -0.65 -16.67 14.36
CA ALA A 46 -1.23 -16.83 13.03
C ALA A 46 -2.71 -17.24 13.03
N THR A 47 -3.22 -17.69 14.18
CA THR A 47 -4.61 -18.07 14.41
C THR A 47 -5.52 -16.88 14.71
N LEU A 48 -4.94 -15.71 15.04
CA LEU A 48 -5.72 -14.54 15.38
C LEU A 48 -6.36 -13.95 14.11
N SER A 49 -7.67 -13.71 14.16
CA SER A 49 -8.39 -13.07 13.07
C SER A 49 -7.96 -11.62 12.89
N HIS A 50 -7.87 -11.16 11.65
CA HIS A 50 -7.60 -9.75 11.31
C HIS A 50 -8.78 -8.84 11.68
N SER A 51 -9.97 -9.38 11.87
CA SER A 51 -11.17 -8.63 12.23
C SER A 51 -11.29 -8.31 13.73
N ILE A 52 -10.39 -8.83 14.56
CA ILE A 52 -10.45 -8.69 16.03
C ILE A 52 -9.20 -7.97 16.51
N ALA A 53 -9.40 -6.97 17.38
CA ALA A 53 -8.32 -6.24 18.00
C ALA A 53 -7.51 -7.18 18.91
N PRO A 54 -6.16 -7.25 18.78
CA PRO A 54 -5.36 -8.07 19.66
C PRO A 54 -5.42 -7.59 21.11
N GLU A 55 -5.41 -8.54 22.05
CA GLU A 55 -5.46 -8.21 23.49
C GLU A 55 -4.25 -7.39 23.93
N LEU A 56 -3.07 -7.75 23.41
CA LEU A 56 -1.80 -7.17 23.79
C LEU A 56 -1.13 -6.49 22.60
N LEU A 57 -0.63 -5.28 22.84
CA LEU A 57 0.21 -4.57 21.88
C LEU A 57 1.64 -5.14 21.88
N PRO A 58 2.32 -5.14 20.73
CA PRO A 58 3.76 -5.39 20.68
C PRO A 58 4.54 -4.33 21.48
N ARG A 59 5.63 -4.73 22.15
CA ARG A 59 6.45 -3.81 22.96
C ARG A 59 6.94 -2.58 22.18
N THR A 60 7.32 -2.78 20.92
CA THR A 60 7.76 -1.69 20.02
C THR A 60 6.64 -0.66 19.80
N VAL A 61 5.40 -1.12 19.60
CA VAL A 61 4.23 -0.26 19.45
C VAL A 61 3.90 0.46 20.77
N ILE A 62 3.99 -0.23 21.91
CA ILE A 62 3.77 0.39 23.23
C ILE A 62 4.77 1.53 23.46
N HIS A 63 6.06 1.29 23.25
CA HIS A 63 7.09 2.31 23.43
C HIS A 63 6.91 3.50 22.48
N PHE A 64 6.57 3.23 21.23
CA PHE A 64 6.26 4.28 20.26
C PHE A 64 5.07 5.12 20.71
N LEU A 65 3.91 4.52 21.01
CA LEU A 65 2.70 5.24 21.39
C LEU A 65 2.90 6.01 22.70
N SER A 66 3.59 5.43 23.68
CA SER A 66 3.98 6.09 24.93
C SER A 66 4.77 7.37 24.66
N THR A 67 5.79 7.30 23.81
CA THR A 67 6.66 8.44 23.49
C THR A 67 5.92 9.47 22.62
N ALA A 68 5.23 9.03 21.57
CA ALA A 68 4.53 9.88 20.60
C ALA A 68 3.35 10.65 21.21
N CYS A 69 2.67 10.06 22.19
CA CYS A 69 1.55 10.68 22.89
C CYS A 69 1.95 11.38 24.18
N ASP A 70 3.22 11.29 24.59
CA ASP A 70 3.73 11.80 25.87
C ASP A 70 2.93 11.24 27.07
N ILE A 71 2.82 9.92 27.14
CA ILE A 71 2.10 9.20 28.20
C ILE A 71 2.95 8.04 28.72
N SER A 72 2.69 7.57 29.93
CA SER A 72 3.42 6.41 30.48
C SER A 72 3.10 5.12 29.72
N VAL A 73 3.99 4.14 29.82
CA VAL A 73 3.78 2.77 29.28
C VAL A 73 2.50 2.16 29.87
N GLN A 74 2.30 2.29 31.18
CA GLN A 74 1.11 1.78 31.87
C GLN A 74 -0.17 2.46 31.35
N THR A 75 -0.11 3.77 31.13
CA THR A 75 -1.24 4.53 30.54
C THR A 75 -1.50 4.11 29.10
N THR A 76 -0.46 3.78 28.32
CA THR A 76 -0.56 3.30 26.95
C THR A 76 -1.29 1.96 26.89
N GLU A 77 -0.91 1.00 27.74
CA GLU A 77 -1.58 -0.30 27.84
C GLU A 77 -3.04 -0.15 28.28
N ARG A 78 -3.31 0.74 29.23
CA ARG A 78 -4.68 1.03 29.69
C ARG A 78 -5.52 1.69 28.61
N CYS A 79 -4.95 2.61 27.83
CA CYS A 79 -5.62 3.20 26.68
C CYS A 79 -5.98 2.13 25.66
N TRP A 80 -5.05 1.21 25.35
CA TRP A 80 -5.33 0.12 24.43
C TRP A 80 -6.46 -0.78 24.94
N SER A 81 -6.43 -1.21 26.20
CA SER A 81 -7.47 -2.10 26.74
C SER A 81 -8.88 -1.51 26.65
N ILE A 82 -9.00 -0.18 26.71
CA ILE A 82 -10.28 0.54 26.64
C ILE A 82 -10.68 0.85 25.19
N LEU A 83 -9.72 1.28 24.35
CA LEU A 83 -10.00 1.88 23.05
C LEU A 83 -9.76 0.92 21.86
N LYS A 84 -9.18 -0.26 22.07
CA LYS A 84 -8.75 -1.17 21.00
C LYS A 84 -9.86 -1.50 20.01
N ASP A 85 -11.08 -1.79 20.47
CA ASP A 85 -12.18 -2.20 19.59
C ASP A 85 -12.69 -1.04 18.73
N LEU A 86 -12.73 0.16 19.31
CA LEU A 86 -13.05 1.39 18.59
C LEU A 86 -11.98 1.70 17.54
N ILE A 87 -10.70 1.64 17.92
CA ILE A 87 -9.57 1.84 17.00
C ILE A 87 -9.60 0.80 15.87
N TRP A 88 -9.91 -0.45 16.18
CA TRP A 88 -9.88 -1.57 15.24
C TRP A 88 -11.00 -1.49 14.20
N SER A 89 -12.20 -1.15 14.64
CA SER A 89 -13.40 -1.10 13.80
C SER A 89 -13.50 0.16 12.95
N SER A 90 -12.95 1.29 13.40
CA SER A 90 -13.00 2.56 12.67
C SER A 90 -11.89 2.66 11.61
N ASN A 91 -12.26 3.23 10.46
CA ASN A 91 -11.33 3.69 9.43
C ASN A 91 -11.14 5.22 9.47
N ASP A 92 -11.99 5.96 10.19
CA ASP A 92 -12.03 7.42 10.17
C ASP A 92 -10.90 8.05 11.01
N PHE A 93 -10.25 7.28 11.88
CA PHE A 93 -9.14 7.78 12.69
C PHE A 93 -7.83 7.94 11.94
N ALA A 94 -7.74 7.51 10.67
CA ALA A 94 -6.57 7.70 9.82
C ALA A 94 -6.59 9.12 9.19
N PRO A 95 -5.66 10.03 9.54
CA PRO A 95 -5.71 11.37 9.01
C PRO A 95 -5.44 11.42 7.50
N GLU A 96 -6.31 12.12 6.78
CA GLU A 96 -6.07 12.55 5.41
C GLU A 96 -5.61 14.02 5.37
N GLY A 97 -4.91 14.40 4.30
CA GLY A 97 -4.50 15.78 4.06
C GLY A 97 -3.53 16.35 5.11
N SER A 98 -3.78 17.58 5.59
CA SER A 98 -2.85 18.37 6.43
C SER A 98 -2.47 17.71 7.77
N ASN A 99 -3.30 16.81 8.30
CA ASN A 99 -2.98 16.05 9.50
C ASN A 99 -1.97 14.91 9.24
N PHE A 100 -1.73 14.55 7.97
CA PHE A 100 -0.73 13.55 7.58
C PHE A 100 0.68 14.03 7.90
N GLU A 101 1.06 15.25 7.51
CA GLU A 101 2.41 15.78 7.74
C GLU A 101 2.76 15.86 9.23
N ALA A 102 1.83 16.34 10.06
CA ALA A 102 2.03 16.43 11.50
C ALA A 102 2.27 15.05 12.11
N CYS A 103 1.53 14.04 11.65
CA CYS A 103 1.74 12.68 12.09
C CYS A 103 3.04 12.08 11.53
N GLU A 104 3.37 12.35 10.27
CA GLU A 104 4.61 11.88 9.65
C GLU A 104 5.82 12.37 10.45
N ARG A 105 5.84 13.65 10.85
CA ARG A 105 6.90 14.18 11.71
C ARG A 105 7.05 13.40 13.02
N VAL A 106 5.94 13.01 13.65
CA VAL A 106 5.96 12.23 14.90
C VAL A 106 6.50 10.81 14.66
N PHE A 107 6.10 10.15 13.59
CA PHE A 107 6.62 8.82 13.24
C PHE A 107 8.10 8.88 12.83
N LEU A 108 8.52 9.90 12.11
CA LEU A 108 9.93 10.10 11.79
C LEU A 108 10.75 10.41 13.05
N ALA A 109 10.21 11.16 14.01
CA ALA A 109 10.92 11.46 15.25
C ALA A 109 11.02 10.25 16.19
N HIS A 110 9.96 9.46 16.32
CA HIS A 110 9.83 8.45 17.40
C HIS A 110 9.61 7.02 16.91
N GLY A 111 9.12 6.82 15.69
CA GLY A 111 8.75 5.51 15.15
C GLY A 111 9.87 4.82 14.37
N HIS A 112 10.70 5.59 13.66
CA HIS A 112 11.71 5.04 12.74
C HIS A 112 12.70 4.09 13.44
N THR A 113 13.09 4.38 14.69
CA THR A 113 13.99 3.53 15.50
C THR A 113 13.40 2.16 15.81
N PHE A 114 12.08 2.02 15.71
CA PHE A 114 11.34 0.79 15.94
C PHE A 114 10.87 0.12 14.64
N GLY A 115 11.28 0.63 13.48
CA GLY A 115 10.80 0.16 12.18
C GLY A 115 9.34 0.54 11.88
N LEU A 116 8.80 1.52 12.60
CA LEU A 116 7.42 2.01 12.44
C LEU A 116 7.42 3.28 11.60
N LEU A 117 6.59 3.30 10.55
CA LEU A 117 6.44 4.43 9.65
C LEU A 117 4.98 4.85 9.53
N PRO A 118 4.70 6.10 9.14
CA PRO A 118 3.32 6.59 9.05
C PRO A 118 2.53 5.90 7.92
N ARG A 119 3.24 5.26 6.98
CA ARG A 119 2.66 4.49 5.88
C ARG A 119 3.47 3.21 5.65
N SER A 120 2.98 2.11 6.22
CA SER A 120 3.47 0.76 5.95
C SER A 120 2.74 0.20 4.72
N ILE A 121 3.47 -0.54 3.88
CA ILE A 121 2.92 -1.11 2.63
C ILE A 121 2.87 -2.63 2.79
N TYR A 122 1.67 -3.17 2.99
CA TYR A 122 1.42 -4.60 3.19
C TYR A 122 0.80 -5.26 1.96
N PRO A 123 1.18 -6.49 1.61
CA PRO A 123 0.46 -7.26 0.59
C PRO A 123 -1.03 -7.32 0.92
N SER A 124 -1.89 -7.18 -0.08
CA SER A 124 -3.34 -7.32 0.10
C SER A 124 -3.75 -8.71 0.62
N GLN A 125 -2.87 -9.69 0.44
CA GLN A 125 -3.09 -11.08 0.82
C GLN A 125 -2.37 -11.42 2.12
N SER A 126 -3.15 -11.59 3.19
CA SER A 126 -2.66 -12.06 4.49
C SER A 126 -2.64 -13.59 4.61
N HIS A 127 -3.19 -14.30 3.63
CA HIS A 127 -3.26 -15.76 3.58
C HIS A 127 -2.62 -16.28 2.29
N CYS A 128 -2.31 -17.58 2.28
CA CYS A 128 -1.72 -18.18 1.10
C CYS A 128 -2.77 -18.40 0.02
N LEU A 129 -2.53 -17.84 -1.17
CA LEU A 129 -3.43 -17.99 -2.33
C LEU A 129 -3.46 -19.40 -2.93
N ASN A 130 -2.47 -20.23 -2.65
CA ASN A 130 -2.45 -21.60 -3.14
C ASN A 130 -3.51 -22.44 -2.40
N PRO A 131 -4.53 -23.00 -3.08
CA PRO A 131 -5.58 -23.79 -2.43
C PRO A 131 -5.05 -25.04 -1.71
N ASN A 132 -3.92 -25.57 -2.18
CA ASN A 132 -3.25 -26.74 -1.59
C ASN A 132 -2.32 -26.36 -0.44
N CYS A 133 -2.35 -25.11 0.03
CA CYS A 133 -1.56 -24.69 1.17
C CYS A 133 -2.21 -25.16 2.48
N GLN A 134 -1.53 -26.04 3.21
CA GLN A 134 -1.98 -26.50 4.54
C GLN A 134 -2.24 -25.34 5.52
N ARG A 135 -1.49 -24.23 5.43
CA ARG A 135 -1.75 -23.05 6.26
C ARG A 135 -3.09 -22.40 5.91
N ASN A 136 -3.39 -22.26 4.61
CA ASN A 136 -4.66 -21.70 4.16
C ASN A 136 -5.83 -22.60 4.56
N GLN A 137 -5.69 -23.91 4.41
CA GLN A 137 -6.70 -24.90 4.83
C GLN A 137 -7.00 -24.84 6.33
N LYS A 138 -6.01 -24.44 7.15
CA LYS A 138 -6.16 -24.23 8.59
C LYS A 138 -6.58 -22.79 8.97
N GLY A 139 -6.84 -21.92 7.98
CA GLY A 139 -7.16 -20.51 8.22
C GLY A 139 -6.02 -19.71 8.86
N LEU A 140 -4.76 -20.12 8.68
CA LEU A 140 -3.61 -19.49 9.31
C LEU A 140 -3.01 -18.40 8.42
N ALA A 141 -2.89 -17.21 9.00
CA ALA A 141 -2.27 -16.06 8.36
C ALA A 141 -0.76 -16.26 8.07
N LEU A 142 -0.25 -15.53 7.09
CA LEU A 142 1.18 -15.38 6.83
C LEU A 142 1.77 -14.41 7.85
N LYS A 143 2.84 -14.84 8.55
CA LYS A 143 3.49 -14.04 9.61
C LYS A 143 4.98 -13.84 9.38
N LYS A 144 5.60 -14.59 8.45
CA LYS A 144 7.00 -14.37 8.07
C LYS A 144 7.06 -13.24 7.07
N ALA A 145 7.68 -12.13 7.47
CA ALA A 145 7.88 -10.97 6.61
C ALA A 145 9.33 -10.49 6.65
N GLU A 146 9.76 -9.82 5.58
CA GLU A 146 10.98 -9.04 5.51
C GLU A 146 10.58 -7.62 5.18
N GLN A 147 11.08 -6.68 5.95
CA GLN A 147 10.83 -5.26 5.78
C GLN A 147 11.99 -4.66 4.99
N ARG A 148 11.70 -3.86 3.97
CA ARG A 148 12.72 -3.21 3.13
C ARG A 148 12.46 -1.72 3.08
N GLN A 149 13.51 -0.91 3.01
CA GLN A 149 13.36 0.52 2.72
C GLN A 149 12.92 0.71 1.27
N ALA A 150 12.07 1.69 1.03
CA ALA A 150 11.59 2.06 -0.30
C ALA A 150 11.09 3.52 -0.33
N VAL A 151 10.69 3.98 -1.51
CA VAL A 151 10.13 5.32 -1.72
C VAL A 151 8.74 5.21 -2.31
N LEU A 152 7.79 5.95 -1.72
CA LEU A 152 6.45 6.14 -2.27
C LEU A 152 6.33 7.55 -2.83
N TYR A 153 6.13 7.66 -4.14
CA TYR A 153 5.87 8.91 -4.82
C TYR A 153 4.38 9.23 -4.77
N THR A 154 4.02 10.26 -4.01
CA THR A 154 2.65 10.72 -3.84
C THR A 154 2.39 12.01 -4.61
N LEU A 155 1.12 12.29 -4.92
CA LEU A 155 0.76 13.56 -5.58
C LEU A 155 0.81 14.74 -4.62
N ASP A 156 0.31 14.56 -3.39
CA ASP A 156 0.04 15.69 -2.48
C ASP A 156 1.21 15.97 -1.55
N ASN A 157 1.99 14.94 -1.20
CA ASN A 157 3.05 15.03 -0.19
C ASN A 157 4.45 14.84 -0.78
N GLY A 158 4.57 14.73 -2.11
CA GLY A 158 5.84 14.37 -2.75
C GLY A 158 6.32 12.96 -2.40
N PRO A 159 7.64 12.70 -2.48
CA PRO A 159 8.23 11.41 -2.13
C PRO A 159 8.25 11.19 -0.61
N LEU A 160 7.80 10.02 -0.18
CA LEU A 160 7.72 9.58 1.22
C LEU A 160 8.59 8.34 1.45
N PRO A 161 9.30 8.26 2.59
CA PRO A 161 9.94 7.02 3.00
C PRO A 161 8.85 6.01 3.42
N VAL A 162 8.95 4.79 2.90
CA VAL A 162 8.03 3.70 3.24
C VAL A 162 8.81 2.43 3.51
N LEU A 163 8.22 1.56 4.34
CA LEU A 163 8.76 0.25 4.64
C LEU A 163 7.78 -0.81 4.12
N PRO A 164 7.85 -1.18 2.82
CA PRO A 164 7.10 -2.31 2.31
C PRO A 164 7.51 -3.61 3.01
N LEU A 165 6.49 -4.41 3.30
CA LEU A 165 6.67 -5.76 3.80
C LEU A 165 6.52 -6.75 2.66
N LEU A 166 7.54 -7.61 2.53
CA LEU A 166 7.50 -8.79 1.69
C LEU A 166 7.12 -9.98 2.57
N MET A 167 5.98 -10.62 2.30
CA MET A 167 5.57 -11.81 3.05
C MET A 167 5.99 -13.09 2.34
N PHE A 168 6.39 -14.10 3.13
CA PHE A 168 6.85 -15.38 2.61
C PHE A 168 6.01 -16.53 3.12
N LYS A 169 5.77 -17.52 2.25
CA LYS A 169 5.32 -18.85 2.70
C LYS A 169 6.51 -19.67 3.20
N TYR A 170 6.38 -20.26 4.39
CA TYR A 170 7.30 -21.29 4.90
C TYR A 170 6.85 -22.66 4.42
N ASN A 171 7.78 -23.42 3.82
CA ASN A 171 7.69 -24.85 3.53
C ASN A 171 6.69 -25.27 2.42
N THR A 172 7.21 -25.41 1.19
CA THR A 172 7.00 -26.49 0.19
C THR A 172 7.86 -26.13 -1.04
N GLU A 173 8.12 -27.09 -1.93
CA GLU A 173 8.94 -27.02 -3.18
C GLU A 173 8.61 -25.85 -4.14
N ARG A 174 7.55 -25.07 -3.87
CA ARG A 174 7.17 -23.86 -4.62
C ARG A 174 7.14 -22.67 -3.67
N ARG A 175 8.29 -21.99 -3.54
CA ARG A 175 8.43 -20.72 -2.79
C ARG A 175 7.57 -19.64 -3.46
N MET A 176 6.58 -19.13 -2.73
CA MET A 176 5.78 -17.97 -3.12
C MET A 176 6.18 -16.77 -2.27
N ASN A 177 6.47 -15.65 -2.92
CA ASN A 177 6.77 -14.38 -2.26
C ASN A 177 5.63 -13.40 -2.57
N TYR A 178 5.02 -12.82 -1.54
CA TYR A 178 3.88 -11.91 -1.66
C TYR A 178 4.37 -10.48 -1.53
N HIS A 179 4.28 -9.74 -2.63
CA HIS A 179 4.57 -8.32 -2.70
C HIS A 179 3.26 -7.52 -2.63
N TYR A 180 3.38 -6.20 -2.70
CA TYR A 180 2.24 -5.31 -2.50
C TYR A 180 1.11 -5.50 -3.53
N ASN A 181 1.43 -5.52 -4.83
CA ASN A 181 0.44 -5.65 -5.91
C ASN A 181 0.44 -7.01 -6.61
N PHE A 182 1.42 -7.86 -6.30
CA PHE A 182 1.63 -9.13 -6.99
C PHE A 182 2.26 -10.16 -6.06
N TYR A 183 2.22 -11.41 -6.46
CA TYR A 183 3.06 -12.44 -5.88
C TYR A 183 3.98 -13.04 -6.95
N VAL A 184 5.08 -13.63 -6.50
CA VAL A 184 6.04 -14.33 -7.36
C VAL A 184 5.92 -15.81 -7.13
N GLN A 185 5.69 -16.57 -8.20
CA GLN A 185 5.65 -18.03 -8.18
C GLN A 185 6.21 -18.57 -9.50
N GLY A 186 7.12 -19.55 -9.41
CA GLY A 186 7.68 -20.22 -10.60
C GLY A 186 8.37 -19.26 -11.58
N GLY A 187 9.06 -18.24 -11.06
CA GLY A 187 9.73 -17.24 -11.90
C GLY A 187 8.79 -16.25 -12.60
N ARG A 188 7.50 -16.24 -12.27
CA ARG A 188 6.51 -15.29 -12.81
C ARG A 188 5.99 -14.37 -11.71
N ARG A 189 5.82 -13.10 -12.06
CA ARG A 189 5.09 -12.08 -11.30
C ARG A 189 3.63 -12.14 -11.72
N VAL A 190 2.74 -12.46 -10.78
CA VAL A 190 1.30 -12.55 -11.00
C VAL A 190 0.63 -11.50 -10.14
N TYR A 191 -0.01 -10.53 -10.79
CA TYR A 191 -0.75 -9.47 -10.10
C TYR A 191 -2.00 -10.07 -9.45
N TYR A 192 -2.42 -9.51 -8.32
CA TYR A 192 -3.61 -10.03 -7.64
C TYR A 192 -4.85 -9.85 -8.53
N ASP A 193 -5.73 -10.86 -8.49
CA ASP A 193 -7.02 -10.85 -9.19
C ASP A 193 -8.02 -10.02 -8.39
N ASP A 194 -7.74 -8.72 -8.31
CA ASP A 194 -8.56 -7.75 -7.60
C ASP A 194 -9.58 -7.16 -8.58
N THR A 195 -10.83 -6.99 -8.12
CA THR A 195 -11.88 -6.30 -8.90
C THR A 195 -11.60 -4.82 -9.10
N LYS A 196 -10.60 -4.28 -8.40
CA LYS A 196 -10.19 -2.88 -8.44
C LYS A 196 -8.68 -2.80 -8.72
N ILE A 197 -8.30 -1.82 -9.55
CA ILE A 197 -6.91 -1.44 -9.76
C ILE A 197 -6.38 -0.77 -8.47
N PRO A 198 -5.19 -1.16 -7.98
CA PRO A 198 -4.66 -0.64 -6.72
C PRO A 198 -4.33 0.86 -6.81
N ASP A 199 -4.50 1.55 -5.68
CA ASP A 199 -4.23 3.00 -5.57
C ASP A 199 -2.73 3.33 -5.50
N ILE A 200 -1.89 2.33 -5.23
CA ILE A 200 -0.43 2.40 -5.27
C ILE A 200 0.09 1.26 -6.15
N ILE A 201 1.04 1.56 -7.03
CA ILE A 201 1.67 0.60 -7.93
C ILE A 201 3.16 0.50 -7.61
N GLN A 202 3.63 -0.72 -7.37
CA GLN A 202 5.04 -1.06 -7.28
C GLN A 202 5.64 -1.10 -8.69
N VAL A 203 6.48 -0.13 -9.01
CA VAL A 203 7.10 0.05 -10.33
C VAL A 203 8.57 -0.39 -10.38
N GLY A 204 9.17 -0.62 -9.23
CA GLY A 204 10.53 -1.13 -9.06
C GLY A 204 10.63 -1.97 -7.80
N GLU A 205 11.83 -2.47 -7.49
CA GLU A 205 12.04 -3.25 -6.26
C GLU A 205 11.78 -2.41 -5.00
N HIS A 206 12.15 -1.13 -5.05
CA HIS A 206 12.09 -0.19 -3.94
C HIS A 206 11.30 1.09 -4.26
N GLN A 207 10.49 1.07 -5.33
CA GLN A 207 9.79 2.25 -5.83
C GLN A 207 8.30 1.97 -6.01
N PHE A 208 7.50 2.80 -5.36
CA PHE A 208 6.05 2.75 -5.34
C PHE A 208 5.52 4.11 -5.78
N ILE A 209 4.44 4.11 -6.55
CA ILE A 209 3.86 5.34 -7.08
C ILE A 209 2.35 5.29 -6.89
N GLU A 210 1.76 6.35 -6.37
CA GLU A 210 0.30 6.47 -6.32
C GLU A 210 -0.27 6.51 -7.74
N ARG A 211 -1.37 5.78 -7.97
CA ARG A 211 -2.06 5.71 -9.26
C ARG A 211 -2.34 7.10 -9.84
N LYS A 212 -2.79 8.05 -9.01
CA LYS A 212 -3.06 9.43 -9.41
C LYS A 212 -1.84 10.18 -9.98
N VAL A 213 -0.63 9.84 -9.54
CA VAL A 213 0.61 10.41 -10.11
C VAL A 213 0.85 9.86 -11.51
N ILE A 214 0.61 8.56 -11.72
CA ILE A 214 0.73 7.92 -13.03
C ILE A 214 -0.31 8.48 -14.00
N GLU A 215 -1.56 8.64 -13.55
CA GLU A 215 -2.64 9.24 -14.34
C GLU A 215 -2.34 10.70 -14.73
N LEU A 216 -1.72 11.48 -13.84
CA LEU A 216 -1.23 12.81 -14.17
C LEU A 216 -0.19 12.76 -15.29
N TRP A 217 0.77 11.84 -15.23
CA TRP A 217 1.77 11.69 -16.30
C TRP A 217 1.15 11.26 -17.63
N ILE A 218 0.18 10.33 -17.61
CA ILE A 218 -0.58 9.95 -18.80
C ILE A 218 -1.24 11.19 -19.41
N THR A 219 -1.87 12.02 -18.57
CA THR A 219 -2.52 13.25 -19.02
C THR A 219 -1.50 14.22 -19.63
N LEU A 220 -0.35 14.43 -19.00
CA LEU A 220 0.72 15.28 -19.53
C LEU A 220 1.31 14.74 -20.84
N MET A 221 1.42 13.42 -20.99
CA MET A 221 1.88 12.76 -22.22
C MET A 221 0.88 12.94 -23.36
N VAL A 222 -0.42 12.81 -23.09
CA VAL A 222 -1.49 12.89 -24.09
C VAL A 222 -1.79 14.34 -24.49
N VAL A 223 -1.95 15.23 -23.50
CA VAL A 223 -2.42 16.60 -23.74
C VAL A 223 -1.28 17.53 -24.10
N SER A 224 -0.10 17.34 -23.49
CA SER A 224 1.04 18.26 -23.61
C SER A 224 2.24 17.63 -24.32
N TRP A 225 2.10 16.40 -24.86
CA TRP A 225 3.17 15.68 -25.57
C TRP A 225 4.45 15.56 -24.74
N THR A 226 4.28 15.49 -23.42
CA THR A 226 5.39 15.49 -22.47
C THR A 226 6.11 14.14 -22.54
N SER A 227 7.43 14.12 -22.66
CA SER A 227 8.21 12.87 -22.61
C SER A 227 8.25 12.31 -21.17
N ALA A 228 8.52 11.01 -21.02
CA ALA A 228 8.70 10.40 -19.69
C ALA A 228 9.79 11.08 -18.85
N THR A 229 10.91 11.48 -19.48
CA THR A 229 11.97 12.27 -18.84
C THR A 229 11.44 13.61 -18.33
N ASN A 230 10.59 14.29 -19.10
CA ASN A 230 9.99 15.55 -18.66
C ASN A 230 8.93 15.34 -17.58
N CYS A 231 8.16 14.24 -17.60
CA CYS A 231 7.27 13.88 -16.49
C CYS A 231 8.04 13.66 -15.19
N ALA A 232 9.18 12.95 -15.24
CA ALA A 232 10.05 12.75 -14.09
C ALA A 232 10.61 14.07 -13.56
N ARG A 233 11.12 14.94 -14.46
CA ARG A 233 11.61 16.28 -14.09
C ARG A 233 10.51 17.16 -13.51
N PHE A 234 9.31 17.12 -14.09
CA PHE A 234 8.15 17.83 -13.58
C PHE A 234 7.83 17.39 -12.15
N TYR A 235 7.75 16.09 -11.89
CA TYR A 235 7.52 15.58 -10.53
C TYR A 235 8.62 16.06 -9.56
N ASN A 236 9.89 15.86 -9.91
CA ASN A 236 11.02 16.23 -9.08
C ASN A 236 11.08 17.74 -8.78
N SER A 237 10.64 18.60 -9.70
CA SER A 237 10.75 20.05 -9.56
C SER A 237 9.50 20.68 -8.93
N ALA A 238 8.31 20.20 -9.29
CA ALA A 238 7.04 20.83 -8.91
C ALA A 238 6.33 20.11 -7.76
N LEU A 239 6.47 18.79 -7.66
CA LEU A 239 5.70 17.96 -6.71
C LEU A 239 6.54 17.39 -5.57
N SER A 240 7.86 17.35 -5.71
CA SER A 240 8.74 16.75 -4.68
C SER A 240 8.77 17.52 -3.36
N GLY A 241 8.35 18.79 -3.36
CA GLY A 241 8.41 19.67 -2.19
C GLY A 241 9.82 19.88 -1.65
N ASN A 242 10.87 19.66 -2.47
CA ASN A 242 12.27 19.64 -2.04
C ASN A 242 12.55 18.69 -0.85
N ARG A 243 11.73 17.65 -0.70
CA ARG A 243 11.87 16.68 0.38
C ARG A 243 13.16 15.90 0.23
N LYS A 244 13.81 15.64 1.37
CA LYS A 244 15.03 14.85 1.45
C LYS A 244 14.77 13.55 2.20
N PRO A 245 15.45 12.46 1.81
CA PRO A 245 15.38 11.22 2.56
C PRO A 245 15.84 11.45 4.02
N PRO A 246 15.23 10.77 5.01
CA PRO A 246 15.69 10.80 6.39
C PRO A 246 17.15 10.32 6.53
N SER A 247 17.81 10.71 7.62
CA SER A 247 19.15 10.22 7.92
C SER A 247 19.18 8.69 8.01
N GLY A 248 20.15 8.06 7.34
CA GLY A 248 20.29 6.60 7.31
C GLY A 248 19.34 5.88 6.33
N TRP A 249 18.57 6.62 5.52
CA TRP A 249 17.75 6.04 4.46
C TRP A 249 18.61 5.74 3.21
N THR A 250 18.46 4.54 2.65
CA THR A 250 19.32 4.03 1.57
C THR A 250 18.95 4.61 0.20
N PHE A 251 17.67 4.93 -0.01
CA PHE A 251 17.16 5.31 -1.32
C PHE A 251 16.96 6.82 -1.47
N GLY A 252 17.40 7.37 -2.60
CA GLY A 252 17.13 8.76 -2.96
C GLY A 252 15.66 8.99 -3.32
N PHE A 253 15.22 10.24 -3.19
CA PHE A 253 13.84 10.66 -3.50
C PHE A 253 13.68 11.17 -4.94
N THR A 254 14.67 10.98 -5.79
CA THR A 254 14.66 11.42 -7.18
C THR A 254 13.99 10.39 -8.06
N LEU A 255 12.95 10.81 -8.76
CA LEU A 255 12.24 9.99 -9.74
C LEU A 255 12.94 10.06 -11.12
N ASP A 256 12.98 8.95 -11.85
CA ASP A 256 13.55 8.86 -13.20
C ASP A 256 12.49 8.48 -14.24
N SER A 257 12.88 8.48 -15.51
CA SER A 257 11.98 8.13 -16.61
C SER A 257 11.56 6.66 -16.63
N ASP A 258 12.36 5.76 -16.07
CA ASP A 258 12.07 4.33 -16.06
C ASP A 258 10.93 4.04 -15.09
N HIS A 259 10.91 4.71 -13.93
CA HIS A 259 9.77 4.69 -13.01
C HIS A 259 8.47 5.16 -13.67
N VAL A 260 8.53 6.21 -14.51
CA VAL A 260 7.38 6.71 -15.26
C VAL A 260 6.89 5.66 -16.27
N TRP A 261 7.79 5.09 -17.07
CA TRP A 261 7.43 4.06 -18.05
C TRP A 261 6.87 2.79 -17.41
N ASN A 262 7.49 2.32 -16.32
CA ASN A 262 7.00 1.16 -15.58
C ASN A 262 5.60 1.42 -15.01
N GLY A 263 5.37 2.59 -14.40
CA GLY A 263 4.05 3.01 -13.94
C GLY A 263 3.01 3.00 -15.06
N PHE A 264 3.35 3.63 -16.20
CA PHE A 264 2.49 3.66 -17.38
C PHE A 264 2.13 2.27 -17.90
N MET A 265 3.13 1.39 -18.08
CA MET A 265 2.94 0.04 -18.61
C MET A 265 2.07 -0.81 -17.69
N ILE A 266 2.40 -0.82 -16.39
CA ILE A 266 1.65 -1.63 -15.40
C ILE A 266 0.20 -1.13 -15.33
N LEU A 267 -0.02 0.18 -15.19
CA LEU A 267 -1.37 0.72 -15.11
C LEU A 267 -2.17 0.43 -16.40
N SER A 268 -1.59 0.66 -17.58
CA SER A 268 -2.24 0.40 -18.87
C SER A 268 -2.67 -1.08 -19.04
N LEU A 269 -1.85 -2.01 -18.55
CA LEU A 269 -2.15 -3.44 -18.58
C LEU A 269 -3.25 -3.80 -17.59
N LEU A 270 -3.21 -3.26 -16.37
CA LEU A 270 -4.24 -3.50 -15.36
C LEU A 270 -5.59 -2.93 -15.80
N GLU A 271 -5.63 -1.72 -16.37
CA GLU A 271 -6.85 -1.10 -16.90
C GLU A 271 -7.49 -1.90 -18.04
N ASP A 272 -6.69 -2.62 -18.83
CA ASP A 272 -7.20 -3.45 -19.91
C ASP A 272 -7.62 -4.86 -19.44
N LEU A 273 -6.95 -5.43 -18.43
CA LEU A 273 -7.17 -6.80 -17.99
C LEU A 273 -8.21 -6.94 -16.87
N VAL A 274 -8.25 -5.99 -15.92
CA VAL A 274 -9.19 -6.04 -14.77
C VAL A 274 -10.66 -6.04 -15.22
N PRO A 275 -11.12 -5.15 -16.13
CA PRO A 275 -12.50 -5.19 -16.62
C PRO A 275 -12.86 -6.48 -17.36
N ARG A 276 -11.84 -7.18 -17.90
CA ARG A 276 -11.99 -8.46 -18.61
C ARG A 276 -11.90 -9.67 -17.69
N LYS A 277 -11.73 -9.48 -16.37
CA LYS A 277 -11.50 -10.55 -15.38
C LYS A 277 -10.31 -11.44 -15.78
N GLN A 278 -9.25 -10.80 -16.29
CA GLN A 278 -7.99 -11.47 -16.64
C GLN A 278 -6.90 -11.03 -15.68
N VAL A 279 -6.00 -11.97 -15.34
CA VAL A 279 -4.89 -11.72 -14.43
C VAL A 279 -3.64 -11.36 -15.22
N LEU A 280 -2.98 -10.27 -14.85
CA LEU A 280 -1.68 -9.91 -15.42
C LEU A 280 -0.60 -10.86 -14.87
N SER A 281 0.04 -11.62 -15.76
CA SER A 281 1.16 -12.50 -15.43
C SER A 281 2.34 -12.26 -16.37
N VAL A 282 3.47 -11.84 -15.81
CA VAL A 282 4.71 -11.56 -16.55
C VAL A 282 5.88 -12.32 -15.94
N LEU A 283 7.00 -12.43 -16.65
CA LEU A 283 8.23 -13.00 -16.08
C LEU A 283 8.69 -12.14 -14.90
N HIS A 284 9.18 -12.73 -13.82
CA HIS A 284 9.66 -11.97 -12.66
C HIS A 284 11.07 -11.42 -12.89
N THR A 285 11.87 -12.11 -13.70
CA THR A 285 13.27 -11.78 -14.00
C THR A 285 13.41 -11.29 -15.45
N GLY A 286 14.41 -10.47 -15.71
CA GLY A 286 14.70 -9.85 -17.01
C GLY A 286 15.21 -8.43 -16.85
N LEU A 287 15.65 -7.79 -17.94
CA LEU A 287 15.78 -6.33 -17.97
C LEU A 287 14.37 -5.74 -17.83
N ASP A 288 14.18 -4.77 -16.93
CA ASP A 288 12.86 -4.23 -16.56
C ASP A 288 12.00 -3.83 -17.78
N GLN A 289 12.65 -3.36 -18.85
CA GLN A 289 11.99 -2.95 -20.10
C GLN A 289 11.37 -4.12 -20.90
N ASP A 290 11.92 -5.33 -20.81
CA ASP A 290 11.40 -6.49 -21.55
C ASP A 290 10.29 -7.23 -20.79
N GLN A 291 10.19 -7.01 -19.47
CA GLN A 291 9.24 -7.72 -18.60
C GLN A 291 7.78 -7.59 -19.07
N TYR A 292 7.38 -6.39 -19.50
CA TYR A 292 6.01 -6.07 -19.88
C TYR A 292 5.78 -6.05 -21.39
N LYS A 293 6.84 -6.21 -22.18
CA LYS A 293 6.82 -6.04 -23.64
C LYS A 293 5.83 -6.96 -24.34
N GLU A 294 5.85 -8.25 -24.01
CA GLU A 294 4.94 -9.24 -24.60
C GLU A 294 3.48 -8.91 -24.26
N ALA A 295 3.19 -8.63 -22.98
CA ALA A 295 1.85 -8.25 -22.52
C ALA A 295 1.35 -6.98 -23.22
N MET A 296 2.23 -5.98 -23.36
CA MET A 296 1.91 -4.73 -24.08
C MET A 296 1.66 -4.97 -25.56
N GLN A 297 2.41 -5.86 -26.22
CA GLN A 297 2.15 -6.22 -27.61
C GLN A 297 0.79 -6.91 -27.78
N VAL A 298 0.41 -7.81 -26.86
CA VAL A 298 -0.91 -8.46 -26.85
C VAL A 298 -2.01 -7.42 -26.71
N ARG A 299 -1.90 -6.51 -25.72
CA ARG A 299 -2.82 -5.39 -25.54
C ARG A 299 -2.93 -4.52 -26.79
N ASN A 300 -1.80 -4.12 -27.37
CA ASN A 300 -1.77 -3.25 -28.54
C ASN A 300 -2.38 -3.92 -29.78
N ARG A 301 -2.12 -5.21 -30.01
CA ARG A 301 -2.78 -5.98 -31.09
C ARG A 301 -4.29 -5.99 -30.90
N ARG A 302 -4.75 -6.22 -29.67
CA ARG A 302 -6.18 -6.22 -29.32
C ARG A 302 -6.84 -4.86 -29.55
N MET A 303 -6.24 -3.77 -29.09
CA MET A 303 -6.78 -2.43 -29.34
C MET A 303 -6.81 -2.11 -30.84
N ARG A 304 -5.79 -2.50 -31.62
CA ARG A 304 -5.81 -2.32 -33.09
C ARG A 304 -6.97 -3.05 -33.77
N LEU A 305 -7.36 -4.22 -33.24
CA LEU A 305 -8.46 -5.02 -33.79
C LEU A 305 -9.84 -4.48 -33.38
N TYR A 306 -10.01 -3.99 -32.16
CA TYR A 306 -11.34 -3.69 -31.60
C TYR A 306 -11.63 -2.22 -31.29
N SER A 307 -10.62 -1.32 -31.26
CA SER A 307 -10.80 0.08 -30.84
C SER A 307 -11.17 1.05 -31.98
N GLN A 308 -11.46 0.54 -33.20
CA GLN A 308 -11.98 1.35 -34.30
C GLN A 308 -13.39 0.85 -34.69
N PRO A 309 -14.46 1.57 -34.31
CA PRO A 309 -15.84 1.23 -34.72
C PRO A 309 -16.00 1.14 -36.24
N GLU A 310 -15.28 1.99 -36.98
CA GLU A 310 -15.30 2.08 -38.44
C GLU A 310 -14.78 0.81 -39.13
N LYS A 311 -13.85 0.06 -38.50
CA LYS A 311 -13.38 -1.23 -39.02
C LYS A 311 -14.33 -2.39 -38.72
N ASN A 312 -15.04 -2.32 -37.60
CA ASN A 312 -16.06 -3.31 -37.26
C ASN A 312 -17.33 -3.16 -38.12
N GLN A 313 -17.66 -1.94 -38.55
CA GLN A 313 -18.72 -1.72 -39.54
C GLN A 313 -18.34 -2.26 -40.93
N ALA A 314 -17.09 -2.09 -41.38
CA ALA A 314 -16.64 -2.65 -42.65
C ALA A 314 -16.69 -4.19 -42.68
N GLN A 315 -16.33 -4.88 -41.59
CA GLN A 315 -16.43 -6.34 -41.50
C GLN A 315 -17.88 -6.86 -41.35
N LEU A 316 -18.78 -6.09 -40.74
CA LEU A 316 -20.20 -6.44 -40.65
C LEU A 316 -20.97 -6.20 -41.95
N ILE A 317 -20.47 -5.33 -42.83
CA ILE A 317 -21.00 -5.14 -44.19
C ILE A 317 -20.56 -6.31 -45.08
N ASP A 318 -19.31 -6.76 -44.98
CA ASP A 318 -18.76 -7.88 -45.76
C ASP A 318 -19.43 -9.23 -45.44
N CYS A 319 -19.85 -9.46 -44.19
CA CYS A 319 -20.60 -10.68 -43.80
C CYS A 319 -22.11 -10.62 -44.09
N ARG A 320 -22.65 -9.50 -44.59
CA ARG A 320 -24.06 -9.39 -45.00
C ARG A 320 -24.26 -9.53 -46.51
N GLU A 321 -23.17 -9.61 -47.28
CA GLU A 321 -23.20 -9.81 -48.74
C GLU A 321 -22.61 -11.16 -49.20
N MET A 322 -22.54 -12.17 -48.31
CA MET A 322 -22.34 -13.58 -48.64
C MET A 322 -23.50 -14.45 -48.16
#